data_AF-A0A151WP52-F1
#
_entry.id   AF-A0A151WP52-F1
#
_cell.length_a   1.000
_cell.length_b   1.000
_cell.length_c   1.000
_cell.angle_alpha   90.00
_cell.angle_beta   90.00
_cell.angle_gamma   90.00
#
_symmetry.space_group_name_H-M   'P 1'
#
loop_
_entity.id
_entity.type
_entity.pdbx_description
1 polymer ?
#
loop_
_entity_poly.entity_id
_entity_poly.type
_entity_poly.pdbx_seq_one_letter_code
_entity_poly.pdbx_strand_id
1 'polypeptide(L)'
;MSATNESCSNSSYDNSTNEKSNKWTHNATVALIYEYRNKISMFQSSTIRKEAALKIISTNMGQKKFYYTPKQCEFKFKNKLDQIFVQLDDINKKREKERYMRHKELVAIQENTIKVFSEKMDKLIDKL
;
A
#
# COMPACT_ATOMS: atom_id res chain seq x y z
N MET A 1 59.11 4.55 -34.23
CA MET A 1 57.82 4.31 -34.90
C MET A 1 56.78 4.14 -33.81
N SER A 2 56.04 5.20 -33.53
CA SER A 2 55.05 5.26 -32.45
C SER A 2 53.69 4.82 -32.99
N ALA A 3 53.06 3.84 -32.34
CA ALA A 3 51.70 3.44 -32.66
C ALA A 3 50.72 4.47 -32.08
N THR A 4 50.05 5.24 -32.94
CA THR A 4 48.91 6.06 -32.57
C THR A 4 47.63 5.29 -32.84
N ASN A 5 46.85 5.12 -31.78
CA ASN A 5 45.51 4.57 -31.77
C ASN A 5 44.59 5.31 -32.75
N GLU A 6 44.01 4.60 -33.71
CA GLU A 6 42.84 5.06 -34.45
C GLU A 6 41.56 4.60 -33.75
N SER A 7 40.89 5.58 -33.17
CA SER A 7 39.57 5.52 -32.58
C SER A 7 38.52 5.36 -33.67
N CYS A 8 37.81 4.23 -33.69
CA CYS A 8 36.63 4.08 -34.53
C CYS A 8 35.45 4.84 -33.91
N SER A 9 35.08 5.93 -34.59
CA SER A 9 33.80 6.61 -34.40
C SER A 9 32.66 5.83 -35.06
N ASN A 10 31.45 6.12 -34.57
CA ASN A 10 30.10 5.77 -35.07
C ASN A 10 29.45 4.58 -34.34
N SER A 11 28.22 4.65 -33.84
CA SER A 11 27.16 5.62 -34.07
C SER A 11 26.31 5.78 -32.80
N SER A 12 26.10 7.03 -32.37
CA SER A 12 25.01 7.37 -31.44
C SER A 12 23.69 6.99 -32.09
N TYR A 13 23.12 5.87 -31.68
CA TYR A 13 21.68 5.66 -31.85
C TYR A 13 21.00 6.43 -30.72
N ASP A 14 20.78 7.72 -30.96
CA ASP A 14 19.76 8.51 -30.28
C ASP A 14 18.39 7.93 -30.61
N ASN A 15 18.01 6.85 -29.93
CA ASN A 15 16.61 6.46 -29.82
C ASN A 15 15.95 7.32 -28.74
N SER A 16 15.79 8.60 -29.06
CA SER A 16 14.83 9.48 -28.41
C SER A 16 13.42 8.99 -28.77
N THR A 17 13.00 7.91 -28.10
CA THR A 17 11.61 7.47 -28.12
C THR A 17 10.91 8.17 -26.96
N ASN A 18 10.32 9.32 -27.31
CA ASN A 18 9.22 10.00 -26.62
C ASN A 18 8.83 9.35 -25.28
N GLU A 19 9.40 9.84 -24.19
CA GLU A 19 8.96 9.55 -22.82
C GLU A 19 7.53 10.08 -22.64
N LYS A 20 6.54 9.29 -23.09
CA LYS A 20 5.22 9.36 -22.47
C LYS A 20 5.43 9.01 -21.01
N SER A 21 5.52 10.05 -20.18
CA SER A 21 5.39 9.98 -18.73
C SER A 21 4.33 8.93 -18.40
N ASN A 22 4.79 7.76 -17.97
CA ASN A 22 3.99 6.54 -17.80
C ASN A 22 3.19 6.65 -16.50
N LYS A 23 2.36 7.69 -16.40
CA LYS A 23 1.56 7.99 -15.22
C LYS A 23 0.54 6.86 -15.04
N TRP A 24 0.63 6.16 -13.92
CA TRP A 24 -0.33 5.15 -13.53
C TRP A 24 -1.69 5.80 -13.26
N THR A 25 -2.66 5.57 -14.15
CA THR A 25 -4.04 5.99 -13.94
C THR A 25 -4.73 5.07 -12.92
N HIS A 26 -5.89 5.50 -12.42
CA HIS A 26 -6.71 4.65 -11.54
C HIS A 26 -7.07 3.34 -12.24
N ASN A 27 -7.57 3.40 -13.48
CA ASN A 27 -7.97 2.23 -14.26
C ASN A 27 -6.79 1.28 -14.51
N ALA A 28 -5.60 1.80 -14.83
CA ALA A 28 -4.39 0.99 -14.97
C ALA A 28 -4.02 0.29 -13.64
N THR A 29 -4.14 1.00 -12.53
CA THR A 29 -3.83 0.42 -11.20
C THR A 29 -4.83 -0.67 -10.81
N VAL A 30 -6.13 -0.46 -11.07
CA VAL A 30 -7.17 -1.45 -10.81
C VAL A 30 -6.98 -2.69 -11.69
N ALA A 31 -6.71 -2.49 -12.98
CA ALA A 31 -6.42 -3.59 -13.89
C ALA A 31 -5.20 -4.41 -13.44
N LEU A 32 -4.14 -3.74 -12.98
CA LEU A 32 -2.96 -4.39 -12.44
C LEU A 32 -3.30 -5.28 -11.24
N ILE A 33 -4.00 -4.74 -10.24
CA ILE A 33 -4.40 -5.47 -9.03
C ILE A 33 -5.21 -6.71 -9.39
N TYR A 34 -6.14 -6.58 -10.35
CA TYR A 34 -6.95 -7.69 -10.84
C TYR A 34 -6.11 -8.80 -11.46
N GLU A 35 -5.17 -8.47 -12.35
CA GLU A 35 -4.29 -9.46 -12.98
C GLU A 35 -3.39 -10.17 -11.94
N TYR A 36 -2.85 -9.43 -10.96
CA TYR A 36 -2.09 -10.03 -9.86
C TYR A 36 -2.90 -11.03 -9.06
N ARG A 37 -4.13 -10.67 -8.70
CA ARG A 37 -5.04 -11.55 -7.95
C ARG A 37 -5.31 -12.85 -8.71
N ASN A 38 -5.52 -12.76 -10.02
CA ASN A 38 -5.76 -13.94 -10.87
C ASN A 38 -4.54 -14.85 -11.03
N LYS A 39 -3.32 -14.33 -10.79
CA LYS A 39 -2.07 -15.08 -10.90
C LYS A 39 -1.41 -15.38 -9.55
N ILE A 40 -2.11 -15.15 -8.44
CA ILE A 40 -1.52 -15.19 -7.10
C ILE A 40 -0.84 -16.53 -6.75
N SER A 41 -1.40 -17.66 -7.23
CA SER A 41 -0.82 -18.99 -7.03
C SER A 41 0.57 -19.13 -7.66
N MET A 42 0.84 -18.46 -8.78
CA MET A 42 2.14 -18.51 -9.46
C MET A 42 3.24 -17.78 -8.65
N PHE A 43 2.87 -16.83 -7.79
CA PHE A 43 3.80 -16.09 -6.93
C PHE A 43 4.23 -16.86 -5.68
N GLN A 44 3.46 -17.87 -5.25
CA GLN A 44 3.75 -18.64 -4.04
C GLN A 44 4.83 -19.70 -4.21
N SER A 45 5.31 -19.90 -5.44
CA SER A 45 5.79 -21.23 -5.81
C SER A 45 7.27 -21.29 -6.27
N SER A 46 7.83 -20.24 -6.88
CA SER A 46 9.28 -20.05 -7.14
C SER A 46 9.56 -18.72 -7.85
N THR A 47 10.80 -18.23 -7.83
CA THR A 47 11.22 -17.01 -8.55
C THR A 47 10.96 -17.10 -10.06
N ILE A 48 11.22 -18.25 -10.68
CA ILE A 48 10.97 -18.48 -12.11
C ILE A 48 9.48 -18.34 -12.45
N ARG A 49 8.60 -18.94 -11.63
CA ARG A 49 7.14 -18.85 -11.82
C ARG A 49 6.62 -17.43 -11.58
N LYS A 50 7.21 -16.71 -10.63
CA LYS A 50 6.95 -15.28 -10.41
C LYS A 50 7.31 -14.45 -11.65
N GLU A 51 8.50 -14.63 -12.23
CA GLU A 51 8.90 -13.90 -13.43
C GLU A 51 7.97 -14.20 -14.63
N ALA A 52 7.58 -15.47 -14.80
CA ALA A 52 6.61 -15.86 -15.82
C ALA A 52 5.25 -15.17 -15.60
N ALA A 53 4.76 -15.14 -14.36
CA ALA A 53 3.52 -14.45 -14.02
C ALA A 53 3.60 -12.94 -14.33
N LEU A 54 4.72 -12.28 -14.01
CA LEU A 54 4.92 -10.86 -14.32
C LEU A 54 4.92 -10.57 -15.82
N LYS A 55 5.50 -11.45 -16.64
CA LYS A 55 5.47 -11.35 -18.11
C LYS A 55 4.04 -11.46 -18.65
N ILE A 56 3.27 -12.43 -18.13
CA ILE A 56 1.86 -12.61 -18.48
C ILE A 56 1.05 -11.36 -18.09
N ILE A 57 1.22 -10.86 -16.87
CA ILE A 57 0.52 -9.65 -16.38
C ILE A 57 0.83 -8.45 -17.28
N SER A 58 2.10 -8.19 -17.59
CA SER A 58 2.52 -7.10 -18.48
C SER A 58 1.88 -7.23 -19.87
N THR A 59 1.80 -8.45 -20.40
CA THR A 59 1.15 -8.72 -21.69
C THR A 59 -0.35 -8.42 -21.64
N ASN A 60 -1.05 -8.89 -20.61
CA ASN A 60 -2.48 -8.65 -20.41
C ASN A 60 -2.80 -7.16 -20.21
N MET A 61 -1.91 -6.44 -19.52
CA MET A 61 -2.00 -4.98 -19.38
C MET A 61 -1.88 -4.30 -20.74
N GLY A 62 -0.93 -4.73 -21.58
CA GLY A 62 -0.77 -4.22 -22.95
C GLY A 62 -2.00 -4.44 -23.83
N GLN A 63 -2.67 -5.60 -23.72
CA GLN A 63 -3.94 -5.87 -24.39
C GLN A 63 -5.07 -4.91 -23.98
N LYS A 64 -5.01 -4.42 -22.73
CA LYS A 64 -5.92 -3.40 -22.19
C LYS A 64 -5.48 -1.96 -22.52
N LYS A 65 -4.54 -1.79 -23.46
CA LYS A 65 -3.93 -0.51 -23.86
C LYS A 65 -3.10 0.16 -22.75
N PHE A 66 -2.62 -0.61 -21.78
CA PHE A 66 -1.73 -0.16 -20.71
C PHE A 66 -0.33 -0.77 -20.90
N TYR A 67 0.57 0.00 -21.50
CA TYR A 67 1.90 -0.48 -21.86
C TYR A 67 2.91 -0.27 -20.73
N TYR A 68 3.06 -1.30 -19.88
CA TYR A 68 4.02 -1.32 -18.79
C TYR A 68 4.88 -2.59 -18.86
N THR A 69 6.17 -2.45 -18.56
CA THR A 69 7.07 -3.60 -18.48
C THR A 69 6.75 -4.48 -17.26
N PRO A 70 7.18 -5.75 -17.26
CA PRO A 70 7.02 -6.63 -16.09
C PRO A 70 7.60 -6.02 -14.81
N LYS A 71 8.76 -5.35 -14.92
CA LYS A 71 9.41 -4.65 -13.80
C LYS A 71 8.58 -3.46 -13.28
N GLN A 72 8.00 -2.67 -14.19
CA GLN A 72 7.12 -1.55 -13.81
C GLN A 72 5.85 -2.06 -13.11
N CYS A 73 5.27 -3.16 -13.59
CA CYS A 73 4.14 -3.83 -12.96
C CYS A 73 4.48 -4.29 -11.53
N GLU A 74 5.63 -4.95 -11.36
CA GLU A 74 6.10 -5.41 -10.05
C GLU A 74 6.32 -4.27 -9.08
N PHE A 75 7.08 -3.26 -9.50
CA PHE A 75 7.37 -2.11 -8.67
C PHE A 75 6.09 -1.37 -8.24
N LYS A 76 5.17 -1.16 -9.19
CA LYS A 76 3.89 -0.50 -8.88
C LYS A 76 3.07 -1.29 -7.88
N PHE A 77 2.97 -2.61 -8.06
CA PHE A 77 2.18 -3.47 -7.18
C PHE A 77 2.76 -3.52 -5.76
N LYS A 78 4.09 -3.66 -5.63
CA LYS A 78 4.79 -3.61 -4.34
C LYS A 78 4.53 -2.29 -3.61
N ASN A 79 4.78 -1.16 -4.27
CA ASN A 79 4.52 0.16 -3.68
C ASN A 79 3.06 0.32 -3.26
N LYS A 80 2.12 -0.25 -4.03
CA LYS A 80 0.70 -0.19 -3.68
C LYS A 80 0.36 -1.03 -2.44
N LEU A 81 0.98 -2.20 -2.28
CA LEU A 81 0.85 -3.01 -1.07
C LEU A 81 1.42 -2.29 0.15
N ASP A 82 2.62 -1.72 0.03
CA ASP A 82 3.25 -0.98 1.14
C ASP A 82 2.38 0.18 1.61
N GLN A 83 1.80 0.94 0.67
CA GLN A 83 0.85 2.01 0.97
C GLN A 83 -0.40 1.50 1.70
N ILE A 84 -0.93 0.34 1.30
CA ILE A 84 -2.11 -0.25 1.95
C ILE A 84 -1.77 -0.66 3.39
N PHE A 85 -0.59 -1.25 3.62
CA PHE A 85 -0.17 -1.63 4.96
C PHE A 85 0.00 -0.42 5.88
N VAL A 86 0.61 0.67 5.40
CA VAL A 86 0.73 1.92 6.16
C VAL A 86 -0.65 2.48 6.49
N GLN A 87 -1.56 2.56 5.52
CA GLN A 87 -2.92 3.04 5.75
C GLN A 87 -3.68 2.19 6.78
N LEU A 88 -3.50 0.87 6.74
CA LEU A 88 -4.15 -0.05 7.67
C LEU A 88 -3.62 0.13 9.10
N ASP A 89 -2.31 0.33 9.25
CA ASP A 89 -1.68 0.63 10.53
C ASP A 89 -2.20 1.95 11.12
N ASP A 90 -2.28 3.00 10.30
CA ASP A 90 -2.82 4.30 10.73
C ASP A 90 -4.29 4.21 11.16
N ILE A 91 -5.11 3.46 10.40
CA ILE A 91 -6.51 3.20 10.76
C ILE A 91 -6.60 2.45 12.09
N ASN A 92 -5.75 1.44 12.30
CA ASN A 92 -5.75 0.65 13.53
C ASN A 92 -5.32 1.50 14.74
N LYS A 93 -4.26 2.31 14.60
CA LYS A 93 -3.82 3.27 15.62
C LYS A 93 -4.93 4.26 15.99
N LYS A 94 -5.63 4.80 14.99
CA LYS A 94 -6.77 5.70 15.21
C LYS A 94 -7.89 5.01 15.98
N ARG A 95 -8.29 3.79 15.56
CA ARG A 95 -9.33 3.00 16.23
C ARG A 95 -8.98 2.71 17.68
N GLU A 96 -7.73 2.38 17.96
CA GLU A 96 -7.27 2.08 19.31
C GLU A 96 -7.29 3.32 20.21
N LYS A 97 -6.84 4.46 19.69
CA LYS A 97 -6.95 5.74 20.38
C LYS A 97 -8.41 6.09 20.72
N GLU A 98 -9.33 5.90 19.78
CA GLU A 98 -10.76 6.14 20.02
C GLU A 98 -11.35 5.17 21.05
N ARG A 99 -10.95 3.89 21.06
CA ARG A 99 -11.36 2.92 22.08
C ARG A 99 -10.90 3.36 23.47
N TYR A 100 -9.64 3.77 23.59
CA TYR A 100 -9.09 4.26 24.84
C TYR A 100 -9.85 5.49 25.36
N MET A 101 -10.15 6.46 24.50
CA MET A 101 -10.91 7.65 24.89
C MET A 101 -12.32 7.32 25.36
N ARG A 102 -13.05 6.46 24.62
CA ARG A 102 -14.38 5.99 25.04
C ARG A 102 -14.34 5.25 26.37
N HIS A 103 -13.34 4.40 26.59
CA HIS A 103 -13.17 3.71 27.86
C HIS A 103 -12.95 4.69 29.01
N LYS A 104 -12.07 5.68 28.81
CA LYS A 104 -11.80 6.73 29.80
C LYS A 104 -13.06 7.55 30.15
N GLU A 105 -13.87 7.90 29.15
CA GLU A 105 -15.14 8.60 29.36
C GLU A 105 -16.14 7.75 30.17
N LEU A 106 -16.26 6.47 29.84
CA LEU A 106 -17.14 5.55 30.58
C LEU A 106 -16.72 5.39 32.04
N VAL A 107 -15.42 5.28 32.31
CA VAL A 107 -14.90 5.21 33.68
C VAL A 107 -15.22 6.49 34.44
N ALA A 108 -15.01 7.67 33.84
CA ALA A 108 -15.35 8.94 34.46
C ALA A 108 -16.85 9.08 34.79
N ILE A 109 -17.73 8.57 33.91
CA ILE A 109 -19.18 8.53 34.16
C ILE A 109 -19.50 7.61 35.34
N GLN A 110 -18.87 6.43 35.41
CA GLN A 110 -19.05 5.49 36.51
C GLN A 110 -18.59 6.08 37.84
N GLU A 111 -17.40 6.69 37.87
CA GLU A 111 -16.85 7.35 39.05
C GLU A 111 -17.79 8.46 39.55
N ASN A 112 -18.29 9.31 38.65
CA ASN A 112 -19.23 10.36 39.00
C ASN A 112 -20.56 9.79 39.53
N THR A 113 -21.06 8.70 38.93
CA THR A 113 -22.29 8.05 39.37
C THR A 113 -22.16 7.46 40.77
N ILE A 114 -21.03 6.79 41.05
CA ILE A 114 -20.71 6.24 42.37
C ILE A 114 -20.64 7.37 43.39
N LYS A 115 -19.94 8.46 43.07
CA LYS A 115 -19.83 9.63 43.95
C LYS A 115 -21.19 10.21 44.32
N VAL A 116 -22.03 10.47 43.33
CA VAL A 116 -23.40 11.01 43.56
C VAL A 116 -24.24 10.04 44.38
N PHE A 117 -24.09 8.73 44.16
CA PHE A 117 -24.79 7.73 44.95
C PHE A 117 -24.33 7.72 46.41
N SER A 118 -23.01 7.72 46.65
CA SER A 118 -22.42 7.80 47.99
C SER A 118 -22.90 9.05 48.74
N GLU A 119 -22.84 10.23 48.11
CA GLU A 119 -23.31 11.48 48.73
C GLU A 119 -24.79 11.44 49.12
N LYS A 120 -25.63 10.73 48.35
CA LYS A 120 -27.05 10.54 48.70
C LYS A 120 -27.23 9.55 49.84
N MET A 121 -26.42 8.50 49.89
CA MET A 121 -26.45 7.52 50.97
C MET A 121 -26.01 8.12 52.30
N ASP A 122 -24.93 8.90 52.30
CA ASP A 122 -24.44 9.58 53.51
C ASP A 122 -25.53 10.49 54.10
N LYS A 123 -26.20 11.29 53.26
CA LYS A 123 -27.34 12.14 53.66
C LYS A 123 -28.56 11.37 54.19
N LEU A 124 -28.72 10.11 53.83
CA LEU A 124 -29.80 9.26 54.35
C LEU A 124 -29.41 8.69 55.71
N ILE A 125 -28.15 8.27 55.88
CA ILE A 125 -27.61 7.77 57.14
C ILE A 125 -27.63 8.86 58.21
N ASP A 126 -27.24 10.10 57.87
CA ASP A 126 -27.25 11.24 58.80
C ASP A 126 -28.65 11.60 59.34
N LYS A 127 -29.72 11.08 58.72
CA LYS A 127 -31.11 11.32 59.11
C LYS A 127 -31.73 10.22 59.97
N LEU A 128 -31.01 9.10 60.17
CA LEU A 128 -31.41 7.99 61.03
C LEU A 128 -30.85 8.16 62.44
#